data_AF-A0A2N3D9K4-F1
#
_entry.id   AF-A0A2N3D9K4-F1
#
_cell.length_a   1.000
_cell.length_b   1.000
_cell.length_c   1.000
_cell.angle_alpha   90.00
_cell.angle_beta   90.00
_cell.angle_gamma   90.00
#
_symmetry.space_group_name_H-M   'P 1'
#
loop_
_entity.id
_entity.type
_entity.pdbx_description
1 polymer ?
#
loop_
_entity_poly.entity_id
_entity_poly.type
_entity_poly.pdbx_seq_one_letter_code
_entity_poly.pdbx_strand_id
1 'polypeptide(L)'
;MSLSSGASDMALQKGRFGIDGWLFVFLALVGGLTPFHHIATMIDVTGFAYNSAKSGLMSPFAALVTWVFFAVVRGSAIVISIWIVHIMWRRREWKTIKHVLVALWILYLAPAVIETTFGFFTFPYPPIEVIRRNLPALLWGVVFAFAGMVYLTSSKRVANTYLKPNSVRQIDETFG
;
A
#
# COMPACT_ATOMS: atom_id res chain seq x y z
N MET A 1 -16.89 46.00 17.39
CA MET A 1 -17.29 45.44 16.08
C MET A 1 -16.45 44.22 15.80
N SER A 2 -17.00 43.03 16.00
CA SER A 2 -16.34 41.73 15.87
C SER A 2 -16.86 41.02 14.62
N LEU A 3 -16.27 41.32 13.46
CA LEU A 3 -16.63 40.69 12.17
C LEU A 3 -15.46 39.91 11.54
N SER A 4 -14.33 39.76 12.23
CA SER A 4 -13.12 39.15 11.67
C SER A 4 -12.95 37.65 11.95
N SER A 5 -13.69 37.06 12.90
CA SER A 5 -13.51 35.63 13.27
C SER A 5 -14.33 34.67 12.42
N GLY A 6 -15.46 35.11 11.86
CA GLY A 6 -16.34 34.22 11.08
C GLY A 6 -15.80 33.89 9.68
N ALA A 7 -14.99 34.77 9.09
CA ALA A 7 -14.43 34.56 7.75
C ALA A 7 -13.21 33.61 7.75
N SER A 8 -12.39 33.65 8.81
CA SER A 8 -11.26 32.72 8.99
C SER A 8 -11.75 31.31 9.30
N ASP A 9 -12.80 31.15 10.12
CA ASP A 9 -13.40 29.85 10.42
C ASP A 9 -14.13 29.24 9.22
N MET A 10 -14.78 30.06 8.38
CA MET A 10 -15.36 29.59 7.11
C MET A 10 -14.30 29.22 6.07
N ALA A 11 -13.15 29.90 6.02
CA ALA A 11 -12.03 29.54 5.15
C ALA A 11 -11.33 28.26 5.62
N LEU A 12 -11.18 28.07 6.94
CA LEU A 12 -10.70 26.84 7.56
C LEU A 12 -11.68 25.66 7.38
N GLN A 13 -12.99 25.91 7.34
CA GLN A 13 -14.00 24.89 7.02
C GLN A 13 -14.08 24.57 5.52
N LYS A 14 -13.89 25.53 4.62
CA LYS A 14 -13.93 25.27 3.17
C LYS A 14 -12.79 24.36 2.69
N GLY A 15 -11.68 24.28 3.43
CA GLY A 15 -10.61 23.30 3.19
C GLY A 15 -10.86 21.90 3.77
N ARG A 16 -11.97 21.66 4.50
CA ARG A 16 -12.22 20.42 5.26
C ARG A 16 -13.18 19.42 4.62
N PHE A 17 -13.78 19.71 3.47
CA PHE A 17 -14.78 18.81 2.89
C PHE A 17 -14.29 18.16 1.59
N GLY A 18 -13.75 16.95 1.74
CA GLY A 18 -13.46 16.05 0.63
C GLY A 18 -12.03 15.54 0.65
N ILE A 19 -11.89 14.25 0.40
CA ILE A 19 -10.70 13.73 -0.27
C ILE A 19 -10.99 13.97 -1.75
N ASP A 20 -10.22 14.84 -2.40
CA ASP A 20 -10.36 15.15 -3.83
C ASP A 20 -10.46 13.84 -4.63
N GLY A 21 -11.39 13.77 -5.59
CA GLY A 21 -11.82 12.50 -6.21
C GLY A 21 -10.70 11.56 -6.68
N TRP A 22 -9.58 12.09 -7.20
CA TRP A 22 -8.43 11.25 -7.59
C TRP A 22 -7.69 10.62 -6.41
N LEU A 23 -7.63 11.31 -5.26
CA LEU A 23 -7.06 10.75 -4.04
C LEU A 23 -8.00 9.67 -3.50
N PHE A 24 -9.31 9.85 -3.65
CA PHE A 24 -10.28 8.80 -3.33
C PHE A 24 -10.11 7.58 -4.23
N VAL A 25 -9.91 7.75 -5.53
CA VAL A 25 -9.60 6.65 -6.47
C VAL A 25 -8.31 5.93 -6.04
N PHE A 26 -7.25 6.67 -5.71
CA PHE A 26 -6.01 6.08 -5.21
C PHE A 26 -6.26 5.24 -3.95
N LEU A 27 -6.99 5.78 -2.97
CA LEU A 27 -7.32 5.07 -1.74
C LEU A 27 -8.23 3.87 -1.97
N ALA A 28 -9.15 3.92 -2.95
CA ALA A 28 -9.99 2.79 -3.32
C ALA A 28 -9.17 1.67 -4.00
N LEU A 29 -8.19 2.02 -4.84
CA LEU A 29 -7.27 1.05 -5.43
C LEU A 29 -6.36 0.43 -4.36
N VAL A 30 -5.80 1.24 -3.47
CA VAL A 30 -4.95 0.74 -2.39
C VAL A 30 -5.76 -0.08 -1.38
N GLY A 31 -6.90 0.42 -0.89
CA GLY A 31 -7.69 -0.21 0.18
C GLY A 31 -8.70 -1.25 -0.25
N GLY A 32 -9.13 -1.23 -1.51
CA GLY A 32 -10.05 -2.22 -2.07
C GLY A 32 -9.32 -3.22 -2.94
N LEU A 33 -8.79 -2.74 -4.07
CA LEU A 33 -8.23 -3.64 -5.09
C LEU A 33 -7.01 -4.41 -4.59
N THR A 34 -6.15 -3.80 -3.78
CA THR A 34 -4.94 -4.48 -3.28
C THR A 34 -5.28 -5.63 -2.31
N PRO A 35 -6.16 -5.46 -1.31
CA PRO A 35 -6.63 -6.59 -0.51
C PRO A 35 -7.30 -7.69 -1.32
N PHE A 36 -8.16 -7.35 -2.29
CA PHE A 36 -8.79 -8.34 -3.16
C PHE A 36 -7.75 -9.14 -3.95
N HIS A 37 -6.73 -8.48 -4.51
CA HIS A 37 -5.63 -9.15 -5.20
C HIS A 37 -4.87 -10.12 -4.27
N HIS A 38 -4.59 -9.72 -3.03
CA HIS A 38 -3.93 -10.58 -2.05
C HIS A 38 -4.79 -11.78 -1.63
N ILE A 39 -6.10 -11.60 -1.50
CA ILE A 39 -7.04 -12.69 -1.21
C ILE A 39 -7.11 -13.67 -2.40
N ALA A 40 -7.24 -13.16 -3.63
CA ALA A 40 -7.30 -14.00 -4.82
C ALA A 40 -6.03 -14.86 -4.97
N THR A 41 -4.85 -14.23 -4.83
CA THR A 41 -3.57 -14.96 -4.89
C THR A 41 -3.38 -15.94 -3.74
N MET A 42 -3.90 -15.65 -2.55
CA MET A 42 -3.91 -16.60 -1.43
C MET A 42 -4.77 -17.84 -1.73
N ILE A 43 -5.92 -17.67 -2.38
CA ILE A 43 -6.77 -18.79 -2.83
C ILE A 43 -6.02 -19.64 -3.87
N ASP A 44 -5.36 -19.02 -4.84
CA ASP A 44 -4.59 -19.73 -5.86
C ASP A 44 -3.45 -20.56 -5.25
N VAL A 45 -2.71 -20.00 -4.30
CA VAL A 45 -1.62 -20.71 -3.59
C VAL A 45 -2.19 -21.87 -2.76
N THR A 46 -3.33 -21.67 -2.10
CA THR A 46 -4.02 -22.73 -1.33
C THR A 46 -4.42 -23.88 -2.25
N GLY A 47 -5.02 -23.57 -3.41
CA GLY A 47 -5.40 -24.57 -4.41
C GLY A 47 -4.20 -25.32 -4.97
N PHE A 48 -3.11 -24.61 -5.28
CA PHE A 48 -1.85 -25.21 -5.75
C PHE A 48 -1.25 -26.17 -4.71
N ALA A 49 -1.13 -25.74 -3.45
CA ALA A 49 -0.56 -26.54 -2.38
C ALA A 49 -1.40 -27.80 -2.10
N TYR A 50 -2.73 -27.65 -2.07
CA TYR A 50 -3.66 -28.77 -1.91
C TYR A 50 -3.55 -29.79 -3.05
N ASN A 51 -3.57 -29.32 -4.31
CA ASN A 51 -3.48 -30.21 -5.46
C ASN A 51 -2.12 -30.91 -5.55
N SER A 52 -1.03 -30.22 -5.19
CA SER A 52 0.32 -30.79 -5.13
C SER A 52 0.46 -31.84 -4.04
N ALA A 53 -0.22 -31.66 -2.89
CA ALA A 53 -0.28 -32.67 -1.85
C ALA A 53 -1.08 -33.89 -2.28
N LYS A 54 -2.23 -33.68 -2.93
CA LYS A 54 -3.09 -34.76 -3.43
C LYS A 54 -2.42 -35.60 -4.52
N SER A 55 -1.58 -34.99 -5.37
CA SER A 55 -0.85 -35.69 -6.43
C SER A 55 0.47 -36.32 -5.97
N GLY A 56 0.86 -36.15 -4.70
CA GLY A 56 2.10 -36.68 -4.15
C GLY A 56 3.36 -35.89 -4.53
N LEU A 57 3.22 -34.75 -5.23
CA LEU A 57 4.32 -33.86 -5.57
C LEU A 57 4.84 -33.05 -4.37
N MET A 58 4.04 -32.96 -3.31
CA MET A 58 4.36 -32.24 -2.07
C MET A 58 3.86 -33.03 -0.86
N SER A 59 4.59 -33.05 0.25
CA SER A 59 4.05 -33.67 1.48
C SER A 59 2.92 -32.81 2.06
N PRO A 60 1.93 -33.41 2.76
CA PRO A 60 0.86 -32.65 3.41
C PRO A 60 1.40 -31.59 4.39
N PHE A 61 2.49 -31.90 5.08
CA PHE A 61 3.17 -30.97 5.97
C PHE A 61 3.79 -29.78 5.21
N ALA A 62 4.49 -30.05 4.10
CA ALA A 62 5.06 -28.99 3.28
C ALA A 62 3.97 -28.09 2.64
N ALA A 63 2.84 -28.68 2.27
CA ALA A 63 1.68 -27.92 1.78
C ALA A 63 1.08 -27.01 2.85
N LEU A 64 0.95 -27.49 4.10
CA LEU A 64 0.51 -26.69 5.23
C LEU A 64 1.47 -25.52 5.52
N VAL A 65 2.78 -25.79 5.59
CA VAL A 65 3.80 -24.77 5.83
C VAL A 65 3.77 -23.70 4.72
N THR A 66 3.64 -24.13 3.46
CA THR A 66 3.53 -23.22 2.32
C THR A 66 2.28 -22.34 2.46
N TRP A 67 1.13 -22.93 2.73
CA TRP A 67 -0.11 -22.17 2.89
C TRP A 67 -0.02 -21.14 4.02
N VAL A 68 0.45 -21.53 5.21
CA VAL A 68 0.59 -20.63 6.36
C VAL A 68 1.58 -19.50 6.06
N PHE A 69 2.72 -19.80 5.45
CA PHE A 69 3.72 -18.80 5.11
C PHE A 69 3.15 -17.73 4.17
N PHE A 70 2.53 -18.15 3.06
CA PHE A 70 1.93 -17.22 2.11
C PHE A 70 0.74 -16.46 2.72
N ALA A 71 -0.07 -17.09 3.57
CA ALA A 71 -1.15 -16.42 4.29
C ALA A 71 -0.64 -15.30 5.20
N VAL A 72 0.47 -15.50 5.91
CA VAL A 72 1.09 -14.47 6.76
C VAL A 72 1.62 -13.31 5.92
N VAL A 73 2.32 -13.60 4.81
CA VAL A 73 2.84 -12.57 3.90
C VAL A 73 1.70 -11.72 3.31
N ARG A 74 0.68 -12.37 2.77
CA ARG A 74 -0.47 -11.70 2.13
C ARG A 74 -1.36 -11.00 3.15
N GLY A 75 -1.58 -11.59 4.31
CA GLY A 75 -2.29 -10.97 5.44
C GLY A 75 -1.60 -9.70 5.93
N SER A 76 -0.27 -9.72 6.04
CA SER A 76 0.51 -8.52 6.39
C SER A 76 0.37 -7.41 5.35
N ALA A 77 0.38 -7.75 4.06
CA ALA A 77 0.15 -6.81 2.97
C ALA A 77 -1.25 -6.18 3.03
N ILE A 78 -2.29 -6.97 3.32
CA ILE A 78 -3.66 -6.47 3.53
C ILE A 78 -3.70 -5.47 4.68
N VAL A 79 -3.08 -5.79 5.82
CA VAL A 79 -3.03 -4.89 6.99
C VAL A 79 -2.33 -3.58 6.64
N ILE A 80 -1.22 -3.63 5.91
CA ILE A 80 -0.49 -2.42 5.47
C ILE A 80 -1.37 -1.58 4.53
N SER A 81 -2.05 -2.19 3.58
CA SER A 81 -2.98 -1.51 2.67
C SER A 81 -4.09 -0.76 3.45
N ILE A 82 -4.74 -1.43 4.40
CA ILE A 82 -5.78 -0.83 5.25
C ILE A 82 -5.17 0.32 6.09
N TRP A 83 -3.98 0.11 6.64
CA TRP A 83 -3.28 1.12 7.43
C TRP A 83 -2.95 2.37 6.61
N ILE A 84 -2.50 2.23 5.35
CA ILE A 84 -2.28 3.35 4.42
C ILE A 84 -3.56 4.15 4.26
N VAL A 85 -4.69 3.49 3.98
CA VAL A 85 -5.96 4.19 3.80
C VAL A 85 -6.39 4.89 5.08
N HIS A 86 -6.29 4.21 6.21
CA HIS A 86 -6.65 4.77 7.51
C HIS A 86 -5.84 6.02 7.85
N ILE A 87 -4.51 5.96 7.71
CA ILE A 87 -3.64 7.07 8.09
C ILE A 87 -3.78 8.27 7.14
N MET A 88 -3.94 8.01 5.84
CA MET A 88 -4.20 9.07 4.85
C MET A 88 -5.56 9.74 5.07
N TRP A 89 -6.56 8.97 5.47
CA TRP A 89 -7.89 9.52 5.77
C TRP A 89 -7.89 10.36 7.06
N ARG A 90 -7.19 9.90 8.10
CA ARG A 90 -7.20 10.52 9.44
C ARG A 90 -6.19 11.66 9.60
N ARG A 91 -4.99 11.55 9.05
CA ARG A 91 -3.86 12.47 9.29
C ARG A 91 -3.48 13.23 8.03
N ARG A 92 -3.98 14.46 7.90
CA ARG A 92 -3.72 15.37 6.76
C ARG A 92 -2.40 16.16 6.88
N GLU A 93 -1.34 15.50 7.32
CA GLU A 93 -0.01 16.09 7.50
C GLU A 93 0.95 15.63 6.41
N TRP A 94 1.85 16.50 5.93
CA TRP A 94 2.86 16.10 4.94
C TRP A 94 3.81 14.99 5.44
N LYS A 95 4.01 14.88 6.76
CA LYS A 95 4.77 13.77 7.36
C LYS A 95 4.10 12.42 7.07
N THR A 96 2.77 12.36 7.01
CA THR A 96 2.02 11.13 6.67
C THR A 96 2.40 10.62 5.29
N ILE A 97 2.56 11.51 4.30
CA ILE A 97 2.92 11.12 2.93
C ILE A 97 4.25 10.37 2.91
N LYS A 98 5.26 10.82 3.67
CA LYS A 98 6.56 10.13 3.75
C LYS A 98 6.42 8.70 4.24
N HIS A 99 5.61 8.47 5.27
CA HIS A 99 5.36 7.13 5.81
C HIS A 99 4.59 6.26 4.82
N VAL A 100 3.60 6.85 4.12
CA VAL A 100 2.83 6.16 3.09
C VAL A 100 3.72 5.75 1.92
N LEU A 101 4.67 6.59 1.49
CA LEU A 101 5.61 6.24 0.43
C LEU A 101 6.40 4.98 0.79
N VAL A 102 6.97 4.93 1.99
CA VAL A 102 7.69 3.74 2.48
C VAL A 102 6.76 2.53 2.55
N ALA A 103 5.54 2.71 3.05
CA ALA A 103 4.57 1.63 3.15
C ALA A 103 4.12 1.11 1.78
N LEU A 104 4.02 1.95 0.74
CA LEU A 104 3.72 1.50 -0.63
C LEU A 104 4.85 0.63 -1.20
N TRP A 105 6.10 1.01 -0.96
CA TRP A 105 7.25 0.18 -1.34
C TRP A 105 7.21 -1.18 -0.63
N ILE A 106 6.95 -1.18 0.67
CA ILE A 106 6.82 -2.43 1.43
C ILE A 106 5.64 -3.25 0.90
N LEU A 107 4.47 -2.62 0.69
CA LEU A 107 3.25 -3.27 0.25
C LEU A 107 3.42 -3.99 -1.10
N TYR A 108 4.05 -3.33 -2.08
CA TYR A 108 4.15 -3.86 -3.44
C TYR A 108 5.41 -4.68 -3.70
N LEU A 109 6.52 -4.38 -3.04
CA LEU A 109 7.80 -5.05 -3.31
C LEU A 109 8.11 -6.19 -2.33
N ALA A 110 7.83 -6.00 -1.03
CA ALA A 110 8.22 -6.97 -0.01
C ALA A 110 7.57 -8.35 -0.23
N PRO A 111 6.27 -8.48 -0.56
CA PRO A 111 5.68 -9.80 -0.83
C PRO A 111 6.39 -10.54 -1.95
N ALA A 112 6.62 -9.91 -3.09
CA ALA A 112 7.27 -10.56 -4.23
C ALA A 112 8.72 -10.96 -3.92
N VAL A 113 9.47 -10.12 -3.19
CA VAL A 113 10.84 -10.44 -2.76
C VAL A 113 10.86 -11.60 -1.78
N ILE A 114 9.97 -11.60 -0.78
CA ILE A 114 9.86 -12.66 0.23
C ILE A 114 9.49 -13.98 -0.44
N GLU A 115 8.51 -13.97 -1.36
CA GLU A 115 8.07 -15.17 -2.09
C GLU A 115 9.15 -15.72 -3.02
N THR A 116 9.88 -14.84 -3.71
CA THR A 116 11.02 -15.24 -4.56
C THR A 116 12.11 -15.88 -3.70
N THR A 117 12.44 -15.25 -2.57
CA THR A 117 13.48 -15.72 -1.65
C THR A 117 13.09 -17.07 -1.06
N PHE A 118 11.88 -17.18 -0.52
CA PHE A 118 11.35 -18.43 0.02
C PHE A 118 11.35 -19.52 -1.05
N GLY A 119 10.90 -19.19 -2.27
CA GLY A 119 10.84 -20.12 -3.39
C GLY A 119 12.20 -20.70 -3.79
N PHE A 120 13.29 -19.95 -3.65
CA PHE A 120 14.65 -20.47 -3.88
C PHE A 120 15.07 -21.55 -2.88
N PHE A 121 14.57 -21.48 -1.65
CA PHE A 121 14.95 -22.42 -0.59
C PHE A 121 13.99 -23.61 -0.47
N THR A 122 12.73 -23.44 -0.87
CA THR A 122 11.69 -24.44 -0.61
C THR A 122 11.25 -25.25 -1.82
N PHE A 123 11.40 -24.72 -3.03
CA PHE A 123 10.98 -25.45 -4.22
C PHE A 123 12.17 -26.14 -4.88
N PRO A 124 12.00 -27.38 -5.41
CA PRO A 124 13.03 -28.11 -6.13
C PRO A 124 13.30 -27.54 -7.55
N TYR A 125 12.77 -26.36 -7.86
CA TYR A 125 12.92 -25.75 -9.18
C TYR A 125 14.32 -25.15 -9.36
N PRO A 126 14.85 -25.14 -10.59
CA PRO A 126 16.03 -24.34 -10.91
C PRO A 126 15.79 -22.87 -10.53
N PRO A 127 16.80 -22.16 -9.98
CA PRO A 127 16.66 -20.75 -9.60
C PRO A 127 16.09 -19.87 -10.71
N ILE A 128 16.44 -20.14 -11.97
CA ILE A 128 15.94 -19.37 -13.11
C ILE A 128 14.42 -19.45 -13.28
N GLU A 129 13.80 -20.57 -12.91
CA GLU A 129 12.35 -20.75 -13.02
C GLU A 129 11.60 -20.01 -11.89
N VAL A 130 12.20 -19.98 -10.69
CA VAL A 130 11.71 -19.17 -9.56
C VAL A 130 11.74 -17.68 -9.91
N ILE A 131 12.82 -17.21 -10.55
CA ILE A 131 12.94 -15.83 -11.04
C ILE A 131 11.87 -15.57 -12.10
N ARG A 132 11.78 -16.41 -13.13
CA ARG A 132 10.84 -16.22 -14.24
C ARG A 132 9.40 -16.11 -13.77
N ARG A 133 9.01 -16.94 -12.78
CA ARG A 133 7.66 -16.95 -12.21
C ARG A 133 7.35 -15.68 -11.40
N ASN A 134 8.33 -15.14 -10.67
CA ASN A 134 8.13 -13.97 -9.81
C ASN A 134 8.49 -12.64 -10.47
N LEU A 135 9.22 -12.65 -11.59
CA LEU A 135 9.67 -11.45 -12.30
C LEU A 135 8.51 -10.51 -12.67
N PRO A 136 7.36 -10.98 -13.20
CA PRO A 136 6.22 -10.09 -13.45
C PRO A 136 5.74 -9.38 -12.18
N ALA A 137 5.65 -10.10 -11.06
CA ALA A 137 5.21 -9.53 -9.78
C ALA A 137 6.19 -8.49 -9.25
N LEU A 138 7.51 -8.74 -9.38
CA LEU A 138 8.55 -7.78 -9.02
C LEU A 138 8.49 -6.51 -9.89
N LEU A 139 8.37 -6.67 -11.21
CA LEU A 139 8.30 -5.54 -12.15
C LEU A 139 7.04 -4.70 -11.90
N TRP A 140 5.88 -5.33 -11.79
CA TRP A 140 4.64 -4.62 -11.48
C TRP A 140 4.68 -3.97 -10.10
N GLY A 141 5.29 -4.62 -9.11
CA GLY A 141 5.47 -4.06 -7.77
C GLY A 141 6.26 -2.74 -7.81
N VAL A 142 7.35 -2.70 -8.58
CA VAL A 142 8.14 -1.47 -8.80
C VAL A 142 7.31 -0.41 -9.52
N VAL A 143 6.60 -0.78 -10.59
CA VAL A 143 5.76 0.16 -11.36
C VAL A 143 4.69 0.79 -10.47
N PHE A 144 3.96 0.00 -9.67
CA PHE A 144 2.91 0.52 -8.79
C PHE A 144 3.46 1.35 -7.64
N ALA A 145 4.56 0.94 -7.02
CA ALA A 145 5.22 1.73 -5.98
C ALA A 145 5.69 3.09 -6.53
N PHE A 146 6.28 3.10 -7.73
CA PHE A 146 6.74 4.32 -8.38
C PHE A 146 5.58 5.22 -8.81
N ALA A 147 4.53 4.65 -9.42
CA ALA A 147 3.33 5.39 -9.79
C ALA A 147 2.66 6.04 -8.57
N GLY A 148 2.54 5.30 -7.46
CA GLY A 148 2.05 5.83 -6.19
C GLY A 148 2.94 6.93 -5.64
N MET A 149 4.27 6.78 -5.74
CA MET A 149 5.23 7.79 -5.33
C MET A 149 5.06 9.08 -6.12
N VAL A 150 5.11 9.01 -7.45
CA VAL A 150 4.94 10.15 -8.35
C VAL A 150 3.60 10.84 -8.10
N TYR A 151 2.53 10.06 -7.94
CA TYR A 151 1.21 10.61 -7.65
C TYR A 151 1.19 11.41 -6.34
N LEU A 152 1.73 10.85 -5.26
CA LEU A 152 1.72 11.49 -3.94
C LEU A 152 2.66 12.71 -3.86
N THR A 153 3.77 12.74 -4.60
CA THR A 153 4.73 13.85 -4.55
C THR A 153 4.39 14.98 -5.51
N SER A 154 3.86 14.65 -6.70
CA SER A 154 3.72 15.61 -7.81
C SER A 154 2.30 16.13 -7.97
N SER A 155 1.30 15.48 -7.36
CA SER A 155 -0.09 15.92 -7.46
C SER A 155 -0.32 17.20 -6.66
N LYS A 156 -0.67 18.29 -7.36
CA LYS A 156 -1.11 19.55 -6.74
C LYS A 156 -2.25 19.34 -5.74
N ARG A 157 -3.13 18.37 -5.99
CA ARG A 157 -4.27 18.06 -5.11
C ARG A 157 -3.83 17.43 -3.78
N VAL A 158 -2.82 16.56 -3.82
CA VAL A 158 -2.21 16.02 -2.59
C VAL A 158 -1.52 17.15 -1.83
N ALA A 159 -0.78 18.01 -2.51
CA ALA A 159 -0.17 19.19 -1.88
C ALA A 159 -1.19 20.17 -1.26
N ASN A 160 -2.39 20.29 -1.84
CA ASN A 160 -3.47 21.11 -1.30
C ASN A 160 -4.22 20.44 -0.13
N THR A 161 -4.23 19.11 -0.08
CA THR A 161 -4.92 18.34 0.96
C THR A 161 -4.06 18.13 2.22
N TYR A 162 -2.74 18.03 2.05
CA TYR A 162 -1.79 17.76 3.14
C TYR A 162 -0.93 18.99 3.41
N LEU A 163 -1.06 19.54 4.62
CA LEU A 163 -0.37 20.77 5.02
C LEU A 163 1.15 20.56 5.03
N LYS A 164 1.87 21.35 4.23
CA LYS A 164 3.34 21.37 4.22
C LYS A 164 3.85 22.12 5.46
N PRO A 165 4.98 21.70 6.06
CA PRO A 165 5.50 22.34 7.28
C PRO A 165 5.77 23.85 7.12
N ASN A 166 6.00 24.35 5.91
CA ASN A 166 6.27 25.77 5.65
C ASN A 166 5.00 26.65 5.61
N SER A 167 3.79 26.08 5.45
CA SER A 167 2.55 26.87 5.40
C SER A 167 1.99 27.19 6.79
N VAL A 168 2.52 26.57 7.86
CA VAL A 168 2.10 26.83 9.25
C VAL A 168 2.88 28.03 9.83
N ARG A 169 4.18 28.16 9.48
CA ARG A 169 5.02 29.28 9.96
C ARG A 169 4.59 30.65 9.45
N GLN A 170 4.02 30.73 8.25
CA GLN A 170 3.63 32.01 7.66
C GLN A 170 2.42 32.67 8.34
N ILE A 171 1.60 31.89 9.06
CA ILE A 171 0.44 32.42 9.78
C ILE A 171 0.90 33.06 11.10
N ASP A 172 1.89 32.49 11.78
CA ASP A 172 2.40 33.06 13.04
C ASP A 172 3.20 34.36 12.86
N GLU A 173 3.83 34.57 11.69
CA GLU A 173 4.64 35.77 11.42
C GLU A 173 3.83 36.96 10.86
N THR A 174 2.56 36.78 10.46
CA THR A 174 1.71 37.87 9.95
C THR A 174 0.78 38.48 11.00
N PHE A 175 0.71 37.88 12.19
CA PHE A 175 -0.10 38.36 13.32
C PHE A 175 0.72 38.64 14.59
N GLY A 176 2.06 38.70 14.48
CA GLY A 176 2.97 39.11 15.55
C GLY A 176 3.32 40.59 15.50
#